data_AF-B4H4C5-F1
#
_entry.id   AF-B4H4C5-F1
#
_cell.length_a   1.000
_cell.length_b   1.000
_cell.length_c   1.000
_cell.angle_alpha   90.00
_cell.angle_beta   90.00
_cell.angle_gamma   90.00
#
_symmetry.space_group_name_H-M   'P 1'
#
loop_
_entity.id
_entity.type
_entity.pdbx_description
1 polymer ?
#
loop_
_entity_poly.entity_id
_entity_poly.type
_entity_poly.pdbx_seq_one_letter_code
_entity_poly.pdbx_strand_id
1 'polypeptide(L)' 'MKRYVSPINPAVFPHLATVLLTIGTFFTAWFFIFVVSRKTTKEKTLIKELLISLCASIFLGFGIVFLLLTVGIYV' A
#
# COMPACT_ATOMS: atom_id res chain seq x y z
N MET A 1 -11.92 -9.28 35.31
CA MET A 1 -11.05 -9.34 34.12
C MET A 1 -11.70 -8.56 33.00
N LYS A 2 -11.00 -7.60 32.38
CA LYS A 2 -11.53 -6.77 31.29
C LYS A 2 -11.45 -7.58 29.99
N ARG A 3 -12.56 -7.68 29.25
CA ARG A 3 -12.55 -8.39 27.95
C ARG A 3 -11.60 -7.68 26.99
N TYR A 4 -10.70 -8.43 26.37
CA TYR A 4 -9.89 -7.92 25.27
C TYR A 4 -10.79 -7.78 24.04
N VAL A 5 -10.97 -6.55 23.59
CA VAL A 5 -11.67 -6.22 22.36
C VAL A 5 -10.61 -5.86 21.34
N SER A 6 -10.73 -6.33 20.11
CA SER A 6 -9.80 -5.98 19.05
C SER A 6 -9.75 -4.46 18.89
N PRO A 7 -8.56 -3.86 18.70
CA PRO A 7 -8.41 -2.41 18.58
C PRO A 7 -9.12 -1.85 17.33
N ILE A 8 -9.39 -2.72 16.35
CA ILE A 8 -10.11 -2.40 15.12
C ILE A 8 -11.28 -3.38 14.99
N ASN A 9 -12.45 -2.87 14.61
CA ASN A 9 -13.64 -3.69 14.40
C ASN A 9 -13.46 -4.56 13.12
N PRO A 10 -13.69 -5.87 13.17
CA PRO A 10 -13.60 -6.73 11.98
C PRO A 10 -14.45 -6.28 10.78
N ALA A 11 -15.57 -5.59 11.01
CA ALA A 11 -16.42 -5.05 9.94
C ALA A 11 -15.71 -3.99 9.06
N VAL A 12 -14.69 -3.32 9.58
CA VAL A 12 -13.96 -2.27 8.82
C VAL A 12 -12.72 -2.80 8.07
N PHE A 13 -12.29 -4.05 8.30
CA PHE A 13 -11.17 -4.66 7.58
C PHE A 13 -11.32 -4.63 6.05
N PRO A 14 -12.44 -5.06 5.44
CA PRO A 14 -12.59 -5.04 3.98
C PRO A 14 -12.58 -3.62 3.40
N HIS A 15 -13.13 -2.65 4.13
CA HIS A 15 -13.17 -1.25 3.71
C HIS A 15 -11.76 -0.64 3.72
N LEU A 16 -10.99 -0.89 4.77
CA LEU A 16 -9.59 -0.46 4.85
C LEU A 16 -8.73 -1.14 3.78
N ALA A 17 -8.85 -2.46 3.61
CA ALA A 17 -8.10 -3.20 2.60
C ALA A 17 -8.32 -2.63 1.18
N THR A 18 -9.59 -2.38 0.80
CA THR A 18 -9.92 -1.86 -0.53
C THR A 18 -9.37 -0.44 -0.75
N VAL A 19 -9.48 0.46 0.21
CA VAL A 19 -8.94 1.83 0.10
C VAL A 19 -7.41 1.81 0.02
N LEU A 20 -6.73 1.07 0.91
CA LEU A 20 -5.28 1.02 0.91
C LEU A 20 -4.72 0.35 -0.35
N LEU A 21 -5.36 -0.71 -0.84
CA LEU A 21 -4.93 -1.39 -2.06
C LEU A 21 -5.18 -0.55 -3.31
N THR A 22 -6.32 0.12 -3.43
CA THR A 22 -6.61 0.98 -4.60
C THR A 22 -5.64 2.15 -4.71
N ILE A 23 -5.30 2.80 -3.59
CA ILE A 23 -4.30 3.86 -3.57
C ILE A 23 -2.90 3.28 -3.84
N GLY A 24 -2.56 2.14 -3.23
CA GLY A 24 -1.28 1.46 -3.44
C GLY A 24 -1.05 1.05 -4.89
N THR A 25 -2.04 0.45 -5.55
CA THR A 25 -1.94 0.05 -6.97
C THR A 25 -1.89 1.24 -7.92
N PHE A 26 -2.57 2.34 -7.57
CA PHE A 26 -2.45 3.58 -8.32
C PHE A 26 -1.02 4.13 -8.30
N PHE A 27 -0.38 4.17 -7.12
CA PHE A 27 1.01 4.62 -7.01
C PHE A 27 2.01 3.68 -7.68
N THR A 28 1.80 2.35 -7.66
CA THR A 28 2.68 1.43 -8.42
C THR A 28 2.51 1.59 -9.92
N ALA A 29 1.30 1.76 -10.44
CA ALA A 29 1.07 2.03 -11.85
C ALA A 29 1.75 3.34 -12.28
N TRP A 30 1.63 4.39 -11.46
CA TRP A 30 2.32 5.66 -11.71
C TRP A 30 3.84 5.48 -11.73
N PHE A 31 4.39 4.74 -10.78
CA PHE A 31 5.83 4.45 -10.73
C PHE A 31 6.31 3.75 -12.01
N PHE A 32 5.59 2.74 -12.50
CA PHE A 32 5.96 2.04 -13.75
C PHE A 32 5.91 2.97 -14.96
N ILE A 33 4.88 3.82 -15.08
CA ILE A 33 4.80 4.81 -16.17
C ILE A 33 5.98 5.78 -16.10
N PHE A 34 6.32 6.25 -14.89
CA PHE A 34 7.43 7.17 -14.70
C PHE A 34 8.77 6.54 -15.09
N VAL A 35 9.02 5.29 -14.70
CA VAL A 35 10.23 4.55 -15.05
C VAL A 35 10.33 4.35 -16.57
N VAL A 36 9.23 3.93 -17.22
CA VAL A 36 9.21 3.64 -18.67
C VAL A 36 9.33 4.91 -19.53
N SER A 37 8.78 6.03 -19.07
CA SER A 37 8.76 7.28 -19.84
C SER A 37 10.08 8.07 -19.77
N ARG A 38 11.04 7.63 -18.94
CA ARG A 38 12.32 8.37 -18.78
C ARG A 38 13.20 8.31 -20.02
N LYS A 39 13.55 9.51 -20.53
CA LYS A 39 14.72 9.74 -21.39
C LYS A 39 15.92 10.22 -20.56
N THR A 40 16.84 9.29 -20.31
CA THR A 40 18.31 9.47 -20.14
C THR A 40 18.90 10.55 -19.20
N THR A 41 18.12 11.23 -18.35
CA THR A 41 18.69 12.16 -17.34
C THR A 41 18.75 11.49 -15.97
N LYS A 42 19.92 10.94 -15.61
CA LYS A 42 20.07 9.90 -14.58
C LYS A 42 20.08 10.36 -13.12
N GLU A 43 20.34 11.63 -12.80
CA GLU A 43 20.70 11.99 -11.41
C GLU A 43 19.59 12.60 -10.56
N LYS A 44 18.74 13.49 -11.11
CA LYS A 44 17.70 14.19 -10.29
C LYS A 44 16.39 13.44 -10.15
N THR A 45 16.22 12.36 -10.90
CA THR A 45 14.95 11.64 -11.01
C THR A 45 14.89 10.46 -10.03
N LEU A 46 16.03 9.86 -9.65
CA LEU A 46 16.10 8.69 -8.77
C LEU A 46 15.49 8.93 -7.38
N ILE A 47 15.72 10.10 -6.77
CA ILE A 47 15.15 10.43 -5.46
C ILE A 47 13.62 10.50 -5.53
N LYS A 48 13.08 11.07 -6.62
CA LYS A 48 11.62 11.15 -6.82
C LYS A 48 11.00 9.76 -7.03
N GLU A 49 11.69 8.90 -7.77
CA GLU A 49 11.28 7.50 -7.92
C GLU A 49 11.28 6.74 -6.61
N LEU A 50 12.34 6.89 -5.82
CA LEU A 50 12.46 6.23 -4.53
C LEU A 50 11.36 6.68 -3.57
N LEU A 51 11.00 7.96 -3.57
CA LEU A 51 9.90 8.49 -2.77
C LEU A 51 8.54 7.90 -3.19
N ILE A 52 8.28 7.82 -4.51
CA ILE A 52 7.02 7.26 -5.02
C ILE A 52 6.93 5.76 -4.72
N SER A 53 8.02 5.00 -4.93
CA SER A 53 8.05 3.56 -4.67
C SER A 53 7.96 3.24 -3.18
N LEU A 54 8.57 4.05 -2.31
CA LEU A 54 8.46 3.92 -0.86
C LEU A 54 7.05 4.22 -0.38
N CYS A 55 6.41 5.27 -0.93
CA CYS A 55 5.02 5.57 -0.63
C CYS A 55 4.11 4.39 -1.06
N ALA A 56 4.30 3.88 -2.28
CA ALA A 56 3.54 2.75 -2.80
C ALA A 56 3.72 1.47 -1.95
N SER A 57 4.94 1.16 -1.51
CA SER A 57 5.22 -0.05 -0.73
C SER A 57 4.58 -0.01 0.65
N ILE A 58 4.50 1.16 1.29
CA ILE A 58 3.81 1.34 2.57
C ILE A 58 2.31 1.06 2.39
N PHE A 59 1.66 1.69 1.42
CA PHE A 59 0.23 1.52 1.20
C PHE A 59 -0.14 0.09 0.79
N LEU A 60 0.63 -0.54 -0.10
CA LEU A 60 0.42 -1.93 -0.46
C LEU A 60 0.71 -2.89 0.70
N GLY A 61 1.78 -2.65 1.47
CA GLY A 61 2.14 -3.49 2.61
C GLY A 61 1.02 -3.55 3.64
N PHE A 62 0.52 -2.39 4.08
CA PHE A 62 -0.63 -2.34 4.99
C PHE A 62 -1.90 -2.88 4.35
N GLY A 63 -2.15 -2.59 3.07
CA GLY A 63 -3.31 -3.11 2.34
C GLY A 63 -3.37 -4.64 2.28
N ILE A 64 -2.22 -5.29 2.07
CA ILE A 64 -2.11 -6.76 2.04
C ILE A 64 -2.38 -7.36 3.42
N VAL A 65 -1.86 -6.76 4.50
CA VAL A 65 -2.16 -7.20 5.87
C VAL A 65 -3.67 -7.17 6.13
N PHE A 66 -4.34 -6.05 5.82
CA PHE A 66 -5.80 -5.96 5.99
C PHE A 66 -6.57 -6.92 5.07
N LEU A 67 -6.05 -7.23 3.88
CA LEU A 67 -6.64 -8.24 3.00
C LEU A 67 -6.54 -9.64 3.62
N LEU A 68 -5.38 -10.05 4.14
CA LEU A 68 -5.23 -11.35 4.82
C LEU A 68 -6.19 -11.45 6.01
N LEU A 69 -6.26 -10.41 6.85
CA LEU A 69 -7.22 -10.34 7.95
C LEU A 69 -8.68 -10.45 7.47
N THR A 70 -9.01 -9.85 6.32
CA THR A 70 -10.36 -9.93 5.72
C THR A 70 -10.70 -11.34 5.25
N VAL A 71 -9.73 -12.09 4.72
CA VAL A 71 -9.88 -13.49 4.30
C VAL A 71 -9.94 -14.46 5.51
N GLY A 72 -9.67 -13.95 6.71
CA GLY A 72 -9.65 -14.75 7.94
C GLY A 72 -8.29 -15.41 8.23
N ILE A 73 -7.23 -14.99 7.53
CA ILE A 73 -5.86 -15.38 7.81
C ILE A 73 -5.29 -14.36 8.80
N TYR A 74 -5.15 -14.78 10.05
CA TYR A 74 -4.58 -13.96 11.12
C TYR A 74 -3.05 -14.16 11.12
N VAL A 75 -2.32 -13.07 10.89
CA VAL A 75 -0.85 -12.99 10.91
C VAL A 75 -0.37 -12.35 12.20
#